data_AF-A0A0T1QAW8-F1
#
_entry.id   AF-A0A0T1QAW8-F1
#
_cell.length_a   1.000
_cell.length_b   1.000
_cell.length_c   1.000
_cell.angle_alpha   90.00
_cell.angle_beta   90.00
_cell.angle_gamma   90.00
#
_symmetry.space_group_name_H-M   'P 1'
#
loop_
_entity.id
_entity.type
_entity.pdbx_description
1 polymer ?
#
loop_
_entity_poly.entity_id
_entity_poly.type
_entity_poly.pdbx_seq_one_letter_code
_entity_poly.pdbx_strand_id
1 'polypeptide(L)' 'MSVQDDLAAVKRCLEDLVRTVGQLERGIAAERGTPPPPAARAESLVTIPDAPYDSGLWKDVDDEGLGARDRHAP' A
#
# COMPACT_ATOMS: atom_id res chain seq x y z
N MET A 1 20.03 -40.40 -18.73
CA MET A 1 20.37 -38.98 -18.56
C MET A 1 21.29 -38.91 -17.35
N SER A 2 22.39 -38.14 -17.43
CA SER A 2 23.42 -38.10 -16.40
C SER A 2 23.09 -37.04 -15.37
N VAL A 3 23.30 -37.33 -14.08
CA VAL A 3 23.19 -36.34 -12.98
C VAL A 3 24.06 -35.11 -13.23
N GLN A 4 25.16 -35.26 -13.97
CA GLN A 4 26.02 -34.14 -14.39
C GLN A 4 25.32 -33.22 -15.39
N ASP A 5 24.57 -33.78 -16.35
CA ASP A 5 23.80 -33.01 -17.33
C ASP A 5 22.65 -32.28 -16.65
N ASP A 6 21.96 -32.95 -15.72
CA ASP A 6 20.88 -32.37 -14.93
C ASP A 6 21.39 -31.20 -14.07
N LEU A 7 22.55 -31.36 -13.43
CA LEU A 7 23.18 -30.29 -12.65
C LEU A 7 23.59 -29.10 -13.54
N ALA A 8 24.11 -29.37 -14.74
CA ALA A 8 24.44 -28.31 -15.70
C ALA A 8 23.18 -27.55 -16.16
N ALA A 9 22.07 -28.27 -16.39
CA ALA A 9 20.79 -27.67 -16.74
C ALA A 9 20.23 -26.80 -15.59
N VAL A 10 20.28 -27.28 -14.35
CA VAL A 10 19.84 -26.52 -13.17
C VAL A 10 20.68 -25.26 -12.98
N LYS A 11 22.01 -25.34 -13.13
CA LYS A 11 22.90 -24.17 -13.03
C LYS A 11 22.52 -23.09 -14.04
N ARG A 12 22.32 -23.49 -15.30
CA ARG A 12 21.90 -22.56 -16.36
C ARG A 12 20.54 -21.92 -16.07
N CYS A 13 19.58 -22.72 -15.61
CA CYS A 13 18.27 -22.23 -15.21
C CYS A 13 18.36 -21.18 -14.08
N LEU A 14 19.21 -21.41 -13.09
CA LEU A 14 19.44 -20.45 -12.00
C LEU A 14 20.11 -19.16 -12.49
N GLU A 15 21.09 -19.26 -13.39
CA GLU A 15 21.72 -18.07 -14.00
C GLU A 15 20.70 -17.23 -14.79
N ASP A 16 19.83 -17.89 -15.56
CA ASP A 16 18.75 -17.22 -16.29
C ASP A 16 17.73 -16.58 -15.34
N LEU A 17 17.40 -17.24 -14.22
CA LEU A 17 16.53 -16.69 -13.19
C LEU A 17 17.14 -15.45 -12.52
N VAL A 18 18.41 -15.50 -12.13
CA VAL A 18 19.11 -14.35 -11.55
C VAL A 18 19.11 -13.17 -12.51
N ARG A 19 19.36 -13.43 -13.80
CA ARG A 19 19.36 -12.40 -14.85
C ARG A 19 17.98 -11.75 -15.02
N THR A 20 16.92 -12.55 -15.07
CA THR A 20 15.54 -12.07 -15.27
C THR A 20 15.04 -11.28 -14.06
N VAL A 21 15.31 -11.74 -12.84
CA VAL A 21 14.98 -10.99 -11.61
C VAL A 21 15.68 -9.63 -11.60
N GLY A 22 16.98 -9.59 -11.90
CA GLY A 22 17.71 -8.31 -11.94
C GLY A 22 17.20 -7.35 -13.02
N GLN A 23 16.68 -7.85 -14.15
CA GLN A 23 16.01 -7.02 -15.15
C GLN A 23 14.69 -6.45 -14.62
N LEU A 24 13.89 -7.28 -13.95
CA LEU A 24 12.62 -6.87 -13.36
C LEU A 24 12.82 -5.82 -12.27
N GLU A 25 13.78 -6.00 -11.38
CA GLU A 25 14.10 -5.03 -10.33
C GLU A 25 14.47 -3.66 -10.91
N ARG A 26 15.29 -3.65 -11.98
CA ARG A 26 15.63 -2.40 -12.69
C ARG A 26 14.41 -1.77 -13.37
N GLY A 27 13.53 -2.57 -13.96
CA GLY A 27 12.27 -2.11 -14.53
C GLY A 27 11.36 -1.48 -13.48
N ILE A 28 11.17 -2.15 -12.35
CA ILE A 28 10.40 -1.65 -11.20
C ILE A 28 11.03 -0.37 -10.65
N ALA A 29 12.35 -0.28 -10.55
CA ALA A 29 13.02 0.94 -10.09
C ALA A 29 12.82 2.12 -11.06
N ALA A 30 12.79 1.85 -12.37
CA ALA A 30 12.51 2.86 -13.39
C ALA A 30 11.04 3.30 -13.37
N GLU A 31 10.10 2.36 -13.23
CA GLU A 31 8.65 2.63 -13.12
C GLU A 31 8.30 3.35 -11.82
N ARG A 32 8.95 2.98 -10.71
CA ARG A 32 8.78 3.64 -9.42
C ARG A 32 9.27 5.08 -9.46
N GLY A 33 10.12 5.43 -10.42
CA GLY A 33 10.63 6.78 -10.67
C GLY A 33 11.31 7.37 -9.45
N THR A 34 12.57 7.77 -9.58
CA THR A 34 13.06 8.85 -8.70
C THR A 34 12.02 9.97 -8.76
N PRO A 35 11.36 10.32 -7.64
CA PRO A 35 10.39 11.38 -7.67
C PRO A 35 11.09 12.61 -8.27
N PRO A 36 10.51 13.26 -9.30
CA PRO A 36 11.07 14.53 -9.75
C PRO A 36 11.19 15.43 -8.52
N PRO A 37 12.29 16.21 -8.37
CA PRO A 37 12.36 17.17 -7.29
C PRO A 37 11.05 17.96 -7.30
N PRO A 38 10.40 18.19 -6.15
CA PRO A 38 9.06 18.74 -6.10
C PRO A 38 9.08 20.11 -6.79
N ALA A 39 8.68 20.11 -8.07
CA ALA A 39 8.46 21.31 -8.84
C ALA A 39 7.16 21.90 -8.32
N ALA A 40 7.26 22.64 -7.20
CA ALA A 40 6.29 23.62 -6.70
C ALA A 40 4.83 23.40 -7.10
N ARG A 41 4.30 22.18 -6.98
CA ARG A 41 2.86 21.94 -6.95
C ARG A 41 2.44 22.26 -5.54
N ALA A 42 2.30 23.57 -5.31
CA ALA A 42 1.45 24.10 -4.25
C ALA A 42 0.00 23.72 -4.61
N GLU A 43 -0.31 22.44 -4.52
CA GLU A 43 -1.68 22.00 -4.36
C GLU A 43 -2.16 22.69 -3.08
N SER A 44 -3.30 23.36 -3.15
CA SER A 44 -3.87 24.18 -2.08
C SER A 44 -4.06 23.33 -0.83
N LEU A 45 -3.01 23.23 -0.03
CA LEU A 45 -3.02 22.57 1.27
C LEU A 45 -4.01 23.33 2.12
N VAL A 46 -5.12 22.67 2.44
CA VAL A 46 -6.07 23.20 3.41
C VAL A 46 -5.45 22.98 4.77
N THR A 47 -5.05 24.08 5.43
CA THR A 47 -4.55 24.03 6.80
C THR A 47 -5.65 23.51 7.71
N ILE A 48 -5.48 22.30 8.24
CA ILE A 48 -6.34 21.76 9.29
C ILE A 48 -5.92 22.46 10.59
N PRO A 49 -6.82 23.19 11.27
CA PRO A 49 -6.48 23.79 12.55
C PRO A 49 -6.23 22.72 13.62
N ASP A 50 -5.16 22.87 14.41
CA ASP A 50 -4.86 22.01 15.58
C ASP A 50 -5.81 22.27 16.77
N ALA A 51 -6.84 23.09 16.59
CA ALA A 51 -7.84 23.33 17.62
C ALA A 51 -8.69 22.07 17.82
N PRO A 52 -8.99 21.67 19.06
CA PRO A 52 -9.90 20.57 19.33
C PRO A 52 -11.24 20.82 18.63
N TYR A 53 -11.74 19.83 17.91
CA TYR A 53 -13.08 19.91 17.32
C TYR A 53 -14.13 20.11 18.41
N ASP A 54 -15.17 20.88 18.10
CA ASP A 54 -16.29 21.06 19.01
C ASP A 54 -17.05 19.74 19.19
N SER A 55 -16.95 19.17 20.39
CA SER A 55 -17.66 17.94 20.77
C SER A 55 -19.19 18.06 20.71
N GLY A 56 -19.73 19.29 20.71
CA GLY A 56 -21.16 19.55 20.53
C GLY A 56 -21.68 19.22 19.13
N LEU A 57 -20.80 19.20 18.11
CA LEU A 57 -21.13 18.80 16.74
C LEU A 57 -21.39 17.28 16.58
N TRP A 58 -21.09 16.48 17.61
CA TRP A 58 -21.14 15.01 17.55
C TRP A 58 -22.04 14.43 18.66
N LYS A 59 -22.78 15.29 19.37
CA LYS A 59 -23.51 14.93 20.58
C LYS A 59 -24.77 14.08 20.32
N ASP A 60 -25.32 14.21 19.13
CA ASP A 60 -26.51 13.52 18.62
C ASP A 60 -26.16 12.37 17.66
N VAL A 61 -24.87 12.16 17.35
CA VAL A 61 -24.41 11.09 16.46
C VAL A 61 -24.70 9.69 17.03
N ASP A 62 -24.74 9.54 18.36
CA ASP A 62 -25.15 8.28 19.02
C ASP A 62 -26.68 8.04 18.99
N ASP A 63 -27.48 9.05 18.65
CA ASP A 63 -28.95 8.98 18.56
C ASP A 63 -29.42 8.49 17.17
N GLU A 64 -28.50 8.40 16.20
CA GLU A 64 -28.72 7.68 14.94
C GLU A 64 -28.55 6.16 15.12
N GLY A 65 -29.50 5.57 15.85
CA GLY A 65 -30.13 4.33 15.37
C GLY A 65 -29.38 3.01 15.50
N LEU A 66 -28.64 2.73 16.57
CA LEU A 66 -28.39 1.34 16.98
C LEU A 66 -29.55 0.81 17.85
N GLY A 67 -30.65 0.49 17.16
CA GLY A 67 -31.71 -0.44 17.56
C GLY A 67 -32.20 -0.36 19.02
N ALA A 68 -33.33 0.31 19.22
CA ALA A 68 -34.31 0.10 20.30
C ALA A 68 -33.72 -0.39 21.65
N ARG A 69 -33.51 0.55 22.58
CA ARG A 69 -33.11 0.28 23.98
C ARG A 69 -34.06 -0.65 24.75
N ASP A 70 -35.22 -1.01 24.19
CA ASP A 70 -36.27 -1.79 24.84
C ASP A 70 -36.60 -3.15 24.20
N ARG A 71 -35.72 -3.74 23.37
CA ARG A 71 -35.86 -5.18 23.07
C ARG A 71 -35.24 -6.02 24.19
N HIS A 72 -35.96 -6.11 25.31
CA HIS A 72 -35.78 -7.25 26.20
C HIS A 72 -36.22 -8.50 25.42
N ALA A 73 -35.27 -9.38 25.10
CA ALA A 73 -35.61 -10.68 24.53
C ALA A 73 -36.45 -11.47 25.57
N PRO A 74 -37.58 -12.09 25.16
CA PRO A 74 -38.27 -13.07 25.99
C PRO A 74 -37.50 -14.39 26.10
#